data_AF-A0A950FCV2-F1
#
_entry.id   AF-A0A950FCV2-F1
#
_cell.length_a   1.000
_cell.length_b   1.000
_cell.length_c   1.000
_cell.angle_alpha   90.00
_cell.angle_beta   90.00
_cell.angle_gamma   90.00
#
_symmetry.space_group_name_H-M   'P 1'
#
loop_
_entity.id
_entity.type
_entity.pdbx_description
1 polymer ?
#
loop_
_entity_poly.entity_id
_entity_poly.type
_entity_poly.pdbx_seq_one_letter_code
_entity_poly.pdbx_strand_id
1 'polypeptide(L)' 'MSAGLIDTHAHLDGSEFAADLDEVVRRAQQLHVSALISCGQDQATSV' A
#
# COMPACT_ATOMS: atom_id res chain seq x y z
N MET A 1 24.01 0.74 3.62
CA MET A 1 22.67 0.36 3.10
C MET A 1 21.68 1.37 3.68
N SER A 2 20.85 2.00 2.86
CA SER A 2 19.75 2.84 3.37
C SER A 2 18.69 1.92 3.98
N ALA A 3 18.12 2.30 5.12
CA ALA A 3 16.94 1.62 5.64
C ALA A 3 15.77 1.83 4.66
N GLY A 4 14.97 0.79 4.42
CA GLY A 4 13.76 0.88 3.62
C GLY A 4 12.69 1.73 4.31
N LEU A 5 11.81 2.34 3.54
CA LEU A 5 10.64 3.05 4.06
C LEU A 5 9.56 2.04 4.46
N ILE A 6 8.77 2.42 5.46
CA ILE A 6 7.54 1.72 5.83
C ILE A 6 6.42 2.73 5.68
N ASP A 7 5.50 2.46 4.76
CA ASP A 7 4.25 3.20 4.72
C ASP A 7 3.30 2.59 5.75
N THR A 8 3.11 3.34 6.84
CA THR A 8 2.31 2.87 7.98
C THR A 8 0.82 3.11 7.79
N HIS A 9 0.41 3.84 6.74
CA HIS A 9 -1.00 4.20 6.51
C HIS A 9 -1.29 4.48 5.04
N ALA A 10 -1.93 3.52 4.36
CA ALA A 10 -2.47 3.68 3.01
C ALA A 10 -3.91 3.15 2.94
N HIS A 11 -4.69 3.57 1.94
CA HIS A 11 -6.02 3.02 1.64
C HIS A 11 -6.00 2.39 0.25
N LEU A 12 -5.35 1.22 0.14
CA LEU A 12 -5.11 0.54 -1.14
C LEU A 12 -6.30 -0.29 -1.62
N ASP A 13 -7.31 -0.46 -0.77
CA ASP A 13 -8.61 -1.08 -1.02
C ASP A 13 -9.59 -0.15 -1.77
N GLY A 14 -9.20 1.10 -2.00
CA GLY A 14 -9.97 2.09 -2.77
C GLY A 14 -10.15 1.72 -4.25
N SER A 15 -11.32 2.08 -4.81
CA SER A 15 -11.67 1.80 -6.21
C SER A 15 -10.71 2.41 -7.24
N GLU A 16 -10.01 3.48 -6.88
CA GLU A 16 -9.00 4.16 -7.69
C GLU A 16 -7.76 3.30 -7.96
N PHE A 17 -7.47 2.31 -7.11
CA PHE A 17 -6.34 1.40 -7.26
C PHE A 17 -6.75 0.02 -7.80
N ALA A 18 -8.05 -0.26 -7.91
CA ALA A 18 -8.54 -1.57 -8.32
C ALA A 18 -8.07 -2.00 -9.72
N ALA A 19 -7.78 -1.03 -10.60
CA ALA A 19 -7.31 -1.30 -11.96
C ALA A 19 -5.83 -1.69 -12.03
N ASP A 20 -4.99 -1.26 -11.08
CA ASP A 20 -3.53 -1.38 -11.17
C ASP A 20 -2.81 -1.59 -9.83
N LEU A 21 -3.49 -2.13 -8.80
CA LEU A 21 -2.93 -2.33 -7.46
C LEU A 21 -1.57 -3.03 -7.45
N ASP A 22 -1.42 -4.10 -8.23
CA ASP A 22 -0.14 -4.83 -8.33
C ASP A 22 0.99 -3.94 -8.85
N GLU A 23 0.70 -3.07 -9.82
CA GLU A 23 1.67 -2.13 -10.38
C GLU A 23 1.98 -1.00 -9.39
N VAL A 24 1.00 -0.53 -8.61
CA VAL A 24 1.21 0.40 -7.49
C VAL A 24 2.21 -0.17 -6.49
N VAL A 25 2.00 -1.42 -6.04
CA VAL A 25 2.89 -2.11 -5.10
C VAL A 25 4.28 -2.30 -5.70
N ARG A 26 4.37 -2.69 -6.99
CA ARG A 26 5.64 -2.85 -7.70
C ARG A 26 6.44 -1.54 -7.74
N ARG A 27 5.78 -0.40 -8.02
CA ARG A 27 6.41 0.93 -8.00
C ARG A 27 6.93 1.29 -6.60
N ALA A 28 6.16 0.99 -5.55
CA ALA A 28 6.59 1.23 -4.16
C ALA A 28 7.85 0.43 -3.79
N GLN A 29 7.92 -0.84 -4.19
CA GLN A 29 9.10 -1.69 -3.97
C GLN A 29 10.35 -1.15 -4.68
N GLN A 30 10.20 -0.65 -5.92
CA GLN A 30 11.30 -0.02 -6.66
C GLN A 30 11.86 1.23 -5.99
N LEU A 31 11.05 1.90 -5.16
CA LEU A 31 11.42 3.08 -4.37
C LEU A 31 11.82 2.75 -2.93
N HIS A 32 12.13 1.47 -2.65
CA HIS A 32 12.56 0.98 -1.34
C HIS A 32 11.50 1.10 -0.23
N VAL A 33 10.21 1.11 -0.57
CA VAL A 33 9.14 0.87 0.40
C VAL A 33 9.13 -0.63 0.70
N SER A 34 9.53 -0.98 1.92
CA SER A 34 9.72 -2.36 2.38
C SER A 34 8.45 -2.99 2.96
N ALA A 35 7.51 -2.16 3.41
CA ALA A 35 6.21 -2.57 3.91
C ALA A 35 5.17 -1.47 3.69
N LEU A 36 3.94 -1.86 3.39
CA LEU A 36 2.76 -1.02 3.26
C LEU A 36 1.68 -1.58 4.18
N ILE A 37 1.08 -0.74 5.02
CA ILE A 37 -0.08 -1.11 5.83
C ILE A 37 -1.31 -0.45 5.21
N SER A 38 -2.20 -1.27 4.66
CA SER A 38 -3.50 -0.79 4.16
C SER A 38 -4.50 -0.77 5.31
N CYS A 39 -4.96 0.41 5.68
CA CYS A 39 -5.92 0.62 6.75
C CYS A 39 -7.36 0.57 6.19
N GLY A 40 -8.22 -0.22 6.82
CA GLY A 40 -9.66 -0.15 6.56
C GLY A 40 -10.26 1.21 6.95
N GLN A 41 -11.24 1.68 6.18
CA GLN A 41 -11.99 2.91 6.44
C GLN A 41 -13.24 2.66 7.28
N ASP A 42 -13.77 1.44 7.24
CA ASP A 42 -14.97 0.97 7.92
C ASP A 42 -14.85 -0.51 8.32
N GLN A 43 -15.91 -1.08 8.90
CA GLN A 43 -15.93 -2.49 9.29
C GLN A 43 -15.76 -3.46 8.11
N ALA A 44 -16.23 -3.09 6.91
CA ALA A 44 -16.15 -3.96 5.74
C ALA A 44 -14.72 -4.03 5.20
N THR A 45 -13.96 -2.95 5.37
CA THR A 45 -12.59 -2.78 4.86
C THR A 45 -11.51 -3.05 5.91
N SER A 46 -11.88 -3.36 7.17
CA SER A 46 -10.93 -3.62 8.27
C SER A 46 -10.42 -5.08 8.36
N VAL A 47 -10.47 -5.85 7.27
CA VAL A 47 -10.12 -7.29 7.23
C VAL A 47 -8.72 -7.57 6.69
#